data_AF-A0A7C5REY3-F1
#
_entry.id   AF-A0A7C5REY3-F1
#
_cell.length_a   1.000
_cell.length_b   1.000
_cell.length_c   1.000
_cell.angle_alpha   90.00
_cell.angle_beta   90.00
_cell.angle_gamma   90.00
#
_symmetry.space_group_name_H-M   'P 1'
#
loop_
_entity.id
_entity.type
_entity.pdbx_description
1 polymer ?
#
loop_
_entity_poly.entity_id
_entity_poly.type
_entity_poly.pdbx_seq_one_letter_code
_entity_poly.pdbx_strand_id
1 'polypeptide(L)'
;MNQAQAFAKRVQRVALNRQGTKAQVFLEAGFLYLRQDAFARFAQGEGAEALAGFVLERGGVRLRFRDGSTLTLAYRLGRLRVVLE
;
A
#
# COMPACT_ATOMS: atom_id res chain seq x y z
N MET A 1 -8.37 4.64 16.74
CA MET A 1 -8.17 4.05 15.39
C MET A 1 -6.95 4.73 14.79
N ASN A 2 -5.92 3.98 14.41
CA ASN A 2 -4.68 4.53 13.84
C ASN A 2 -4.78 4.72 12.31
N GLN A 3 -3.80 5.37 11.69
CA GLN A 3 -3.79 5.67 10.26
C GLN A 3 -3.84 4.39 9.42
N ALA A 4 -3.09 3.34 9.79
CA ALA A 4 -3.14 2.04 9.12
C ALA A 4 -4.54 1.43 9.13
N GLN A 5 -5.22 1.43 10.29
CA GLN A 5 -6.58 0.91 10.44
C GLN A 5 -7.60 1.73 9.62
N ALA A 6 -7.50 3.05 9.66
CA ALA A 6 -8.37 3.93 8.89
C ALA A 6 -8.20 3.73 7.39
N PHE A 7 -6.95 3.60 6.93
CA PHE A 7 -6.63 3.34 5.54
C PHE A 7 -7.11 1.95 5.10
N ALA A 8 -6.86 0.91 5.90
CA ALA A 8 -7.23 -0.47 5.60
C ALA A 8 -8.73 -0.66 5.32
N LYS A 9 -9.60 0.06 6.05
CA LYS A 9 -11.06 0.02 5.85
C LYS A 9 -11.51 0.48 4.46
N ARG A 10 -10.70 1.32 3.80
CA ARG A 10 -11.00 1.90 2.49
C ARG A 10 -10.43 1.06 1.34
N VAL A 11 -9.54 0.10 1.63
CA VAL A 11 -8.84 -0.69 0.60
C VAL A 11 -9.78 -1.73 -0.01
N GLN A 12 -9.93 -1.68 -1.32
CA GLN A 12 -10.73 -2.65 -2.08
C GLN A 12 -9.85 -3.70 -2.78
N ARG A 13 -8.70 -3.29 -3.32
CA ARG A 13 -7.84 -4.17 -4.12
C ARG A 13 -6.39 -3.67 -4.12
N VAL A 14 -5.45 -4.57 -4.33
CA VAL A 14 -4.07 -4.24 -4.69
C VAL A 14 -3.71 -4.90 -6.01
N ALA A 15 -3.14 -4.13 -6.93
CA ALA A 15 -2.53 -4.65 -8.15
C ALA A 15 -1.03 -4.33 -8.14
N LEU A 16 -0.21 -5.32 -8.45
CA LEU A 16 1.23 -5.17 -8.62
C LEU A 16 1.60 -5.37 -10.09
N ASN A 17 2.61 -4.64 -10.57
CA ASN A 17 3.18 -4.97 -11.87
C ASN A 17 4.03 -6.26 -11.78
N ARG A 18 4.27 -6.90 -12.93
CA ARG A 18 5.06 -8.15 -13.02
C ARG A 18 6.47 -8.03 -12.42
N GLN A 19 7.04 -6.83 -12.45
CA GLN A 19 8.40 -6.55 -11.98
C GLN A 19 8.48 -6.26 -10.48
N GLY A 20 7.35 -6.10 -9.78
CA GLY A 20 7.32 -5.73 -8.36
C GLY A 20 7.85 -4.31 -8.07
N THR A 21 7.90 -3.45 -9.09
CA THR A 21 8.39 -2.05 -8.98
C THR A 21 7.27 -1.03 -8.91
N LYS A 22 6.02 -1.45 -9.13
CA LYS A 22 4.82 -0.61 -9.05
C LYS A 22 3.69 -1.34 -8.35
N ALA A 23 2.93 -0.61 -7.54
CA ALA A 23 1.67 -1.06 -6.98
C ALA A 23 0.58 0.03 -7.10
N GLN A 24 -0.65 -0.39 -7.33
CA GLN A 24 -1.85 0.42 -7.19
C GLN A 24 -2.72 -0.18 -6.10
N VAL A 25 -2.94 0.58 -5.03
CA VAL A 25 -3.87 0.24 -3.97
C VAL A 25 -5.17 0.99 -4.26
N PHE A 26 -6.19 0.25 -4.70
CA PHE A 26 -7.50 0.79 -5.05
C PHE A 26 -8.31 1.00 -3.77
N LEU A 27 -8.89 2.20 -3.67
CA LEU A 27 -9.69 2.69 -2.56
C LEU A 27 -11.07 3.09 -3.09
N GLU A 28 -12.05 3.27 -2.21
CA GLU A 28 -13.43 3.65 -2.60
C GLU A 28 -13.53 4.86 -3.54
N ALA A 29 -12.69 5.89 -3.33
CA ALA A 29 -12.73 7.14 -4.10
C ALA A 29 -11.56 7.30 -5.11
N GLY A 30 -10.68 6.32 -5.25
CA GLY A 30 -9.49 6.48 -6.08
C GLY A 30 -8.43 5.41 -5.85
N PHE A 31 -7.16 5.78 -5.94
CA PHE A 31 -6.06 4.87 -5.66
C PHE A 31 -4.84 5.59 -5.10
N LEU A 32 -4.08 4.85 -4.31
CA LEU A 32 -2.69 5.16 -3.98
C LEU A 32 -1.79 4.45 -4.98
N TYR A 33 -1.01 5.22 -5.74
CA TYR A 33 0.01 4.71 -6.65
C TYR A 33 1.38 4.75 -5.99
N LEU A 34 2.09 3.63 -6.09
CA LEU A 34 3.39 3.43 -5.50
C LEU A 34 4.35 2.94 -6.58
N ARG A 35 5.53 3.56 -6.64
CA ARG A 35 6.65 3.12 -7.48
C ARG A 35 7.92 3.07 -6.66
N GLN A 36 8.61 1.95 -6.72
CA GLN A 36 9.93 1.77 -6.15
C GLN A 36 10.85 1.19 -7.22
N ASP A 37 11.94 1.91 -7.50
CA ASP A 37 13.04 1.42 -8.31
C ASP A 37 14.37 1.57 -7.55
N ALA A 38 15.50 1.30 -8.22
CA ALA A 38 16.82 1.34 -7.60
C ALA A 38 17.23 2.73 -7.09
N PHE A 39 16.58 3.78 -7.58
CA PHE A 39 17.00 5.17 -7.34
C PHE A 39 15.96 5.97 -6.56
N ALA A 40 14.67 5.65 -6.70
CA ALA A 40 13.61 6.47 -6.14
C ALA A 40 12.44 5.65 -5.58
N ARG A 41 11.77 6.24 -4.59
CA ARG A 41 10.46 5.83 -4.11
C ARG A 41 9.48 6.98 -4.31
N PHE A 42 8.35 6.67 -4.90
CA PHE A 42 7.31 7.63 -5.22
C PHE A 42 5.96 7.10 -4.77
N ALA A 43 5.21 7.95 -4.07
CA ALA A 43 3.83 7.71 -3.67
C ALA A 43 2.97 8.90 -4.08
N GLN A 44 1.82 8.64 -4.70
CA GLN A 44 0.88 9.67 -5.14
C GLN A 44 -0.55 9.16 -5.06
N GLY A 45 -1.48 10.08 -4.82
CA GLY A 45 -2.90 9.81 -4.73
C GLY A 45 -3.37 9.71 -3.28
N GLU A 46 -4.49 9.04 -3.09
CA GLU A 46 -5.22 8.97 -1.83
C GLU A 46 -4.35 8.45 -0.67
N GLY A 47 -4.20 9.24 0.39
CA GLY A 47 -3.47 8.88 1.60
C GLY A 47 -1.95 8.85 1.46
N ALA A 48 -1.39 9.31 0.34
CA ALA A 48 0.07 9.41 0.17
C ALA A 48 0.70 10.37 1.19
N GLU A 49 -0.01 11.43 1.57
CA GLU A 49 0.42 12.40 2.57
C GLU A 49 0.59 11.79 3.97
N ALA A 50 -0.18 10.75 4.28
CA ALA A 50 -0.12 10.04 5.56
C ALA A 50 1.03 9.02 5.63
N LEU A 51 1.68 8.70 4.50
CA LEU A 51 2.79 7.76 4.47
C LEU A 51 4.09 8.38 4.96
N ALA A 52 4.79 7.66 5.82
CA ALA A 52 6.19 7.85 6.11
C ALA A 52 7.08 7.04 5.14
N GLY A 53 6.56 5.97 4.55
CA GLY A 53 7.27 5.17 3.55
C GLY A 53 6.51 3.90 3.17
N PHE A 54 7.09 3.13 2.25
CA PHE A 54 6.58 1.83 1.85
C PHE A 54 7.68 0.92 1.33
N VAL A 55 7.37 -0.36 1.20
CA VAL A 55 8.18 -1.39 0.55
C VAL A 55 7.28 -2.24 -0.34
N LEU A 56 7.68 -2.42 -1.60
CA LEU A 56 7.07 -3.41 -2.48
C LEU A 56 7.70 -4.78 -2.24
N GLU A 57 6.87 -5.76 -1.93
CA GLU A 57 7.27 -7.14 -1.66
C GLU A 57 6.73 -8.08 -2.74
N ARG A 58 7.24 -9.31 -2.78
CA ARG A 58 6.79 -10.32 -3.74
C ARG A 58 5.33 -10.70 -3.44
N GLY A 59 4.39 -10.08 -4.16
CA GLY A 59 2.96 -10.31 -4.03
C GLY A 59 2.24 -9.36 -3.07
N GLY A 60 2.85 -8.25 -2.64
CA GLY A 60 2.21 -7.31 -1.74
C GLY A 60 2.97 -6.01 -1.53
N VAL A 61 2.44 -5.18 -0.65
CA VAL A 61 3.03 -3.92 -0.23
C VAL A 61 2.92 -3.75 1.28
N ARG A 62 4.02 -3.31 1.90
CA ARG A 62 4.03 -2.82 3.28
C ARG A 62 4.03 -1.29 3.26
N LEU A 63 3.07 -0.68 3.93
CA LEU A 63 2.91 0.77 4.10
C LEU A 63 3.25 1.14 5.54
N ARG A 64 4.09 2.16 5.71
CA ARG A 64 4.39 2.77 7.01
C ARG A 64 3.79 4.16 7.06
N PHE A 65 2.98 4.42 8.08
CA PHE A 65 2.29 5.68 8.27
C PHE A 65 3.08 6.61 9.20
N ARG A 66 2.79 7.92 9.14
CA ARG A 66 3.48 8.95 9.94
C ARG A 66 3.19 8.83 11.43
N ASP A 67 2.06 8.25 11.82
CA ASP A 67 1.74 7.93 13.20
C ASP A 67 2.48 6.70 13.75
N GLY A 68 3.35 6.08 12.94
CA GLY A 68 4.14 4.90 13.29
C GLY A 68 3.45 3.57 13.02
N SER A 69 2.16 3.56 12.68
CA SER A 69 1.42 2.33 12.37
C SER A 69 1.81 1.74 11.01
N THR A 70 1.67 0.42 10.87
CA THR A 70 2.05 -0.32 9.67
C THR A 70 0.88 -1.13 9.12
N LEU A 71 0.77 -1.17 7.79
CA LEU A 71 -0.23 -1.95 7.06
C LEU A 71 0.44 -2.78 5.99
N THR A 72 0.26 -4.09 6.04
CA THR A 72 0.67 -5.00 4.96
C THR A 72 -0.55 -5.44 4.16
N LEU A 73 -0.51 -5.21 2.85
CA LEU A 73 -1.51 -5.64 1.89
C LEU A 73 -0.88 -6.68 0.97
N ALA A 74 -1.35 -7.93 1.04
CA ALA A 74 -0.84 -9.02 0.21
C ALA A 74 -1.94 -9.61 -0.68
N TYR A 75 -1.57 -10.00 -1.89
CA TYR A 75 -2.44 -10.75 -2.79
C TYR A 75 -2.06 -12.24 -2.73
N ARG A 76 -2.90 -13.06 -2.10
CA ARG A 76 -2.66 -14.50 -1.93
C ARG A 76 -3.89 -15.28 -2.37
N LEU A 77 -3.72 -16.19 -3.33
CA LEU A 77 -4.77 -17.08 -3.85
C LEU A 77 -6.03 -16.31 -4.31
N GLY A 78 -5.84 -15.22 -5.05
CA GLY A 78 -6.95 -14.43 -5.58
C GLY A 78 -7.62 -13.49 -4.56
N ARG A 79 -7.16 -13.49 -3.30
CA ARG A 79 -7.76 -12.70 -2.21
C ARG A 79 -6.78 -11.67 -1.66
N LEU A 80 -7.32 -10.49 -1.36
CA LEU A 80 -6.62 -9.48 -0.58
C LEU A 80 -6.52 -9.94 0.87
N ARG A 81 -5.31 -9.92 1.42
CA ARG A 81 -5.05 -10.07 2.85
C ARG A 81 -4.56 -8.75 3.41
N VAL A 82 -5.13 -8.38 4.55
CA VAL A 82 -4.85 -7.14 5.27
C VAL A 82 -4.28 -7.54 6.63
N VAL A 83 -3.07 -7.08 6.94
CA VAL A 83 -2.41 -7.30 8.23
C VAL A 83 -2.02 -5.95 8.81
N LEU A 84 -2.44 -5.69 10.04
CA LEU A 84 -2.18 -4.45 10.78
C LEU A 84 -1.14 -4.74 11.86
N GLU A 85 -0.11 -3.90 11.93
CA GLU A 85 0.99 -3.96 12.91
C GLU A 85 1.16 -2.61 13.61
#